data_AF-A0A7X7EBR5-F1
#
_entry.id   AF-A0A7X7EBR5-F1
#
_cell.length_a   1.000
_cell.length_b   1.000
_cell.length_c   1.000
_cell.angle_alpha   90.00
_cell.angle_beta   90.00
_cell.angle_gamma   90.00
#
_symmetry.space_group_name_H-M   'P 1'
#
loop_
_entity.id
_entity.type
_entity.pdbx_description
1 polymer ?
#
loop_
_entity_poly.entity_id
_entity_poly.type
_entity_poly.pdbx_seq_one_letter_code
_entity_poly.pdbx_strand_id
1 'polypeptide(L)' 'LDSIEVDHGHAVVGIVGAGVMQETDLIAKSTTALADAKIKLNFYNYGSSDTSILLGVNAAQAQDAVKCLYHALFE' A
#
# COMPACT_ATOMS: atom_id res chain seq x y z
N LEU A 1 5.47 25.54 15.30
CA LEU A 1 5.09 24.10 15.21
C LEU A 1 4.47 23.84 16.57
N ASP A 2 3.16 24.00 16.68
CA ASP A 2 2.51 24.27 17.98
C ASP A 2 1.78 23.03 18.56
N SER A 3 1.87 21.88 17.90
CA SER A 3 1.48 20.58 18.45
C SER A 3 2.23 19.43 17.74
N ILE A 4 2.52 18.37 18.50
CA ILE A 4 3.03 17.09 18.00
C ILE A 4 2.04 16.03 18.46
N GLU A 5 1.53 15.25 17.51
CA GLU A 5 0.66 14.10 17.78
C GLU A 5 1.37 12.82 17.34
N VAL A 6 1.21 11.76 18.14
CA VAL A 6 1.78 10.43 17.86
C VAL A 6 0.63 9.44 17.79
N ASP A 7 0.51 8.76 16.65
CA ASP A 7 -0.45 7.68 16.43
C ASP A 7 0.27 6.35 16.26
N HIS A 8 -0.35 5.26 16.72
CA HIS A 8 0.22 3.92 16.79
C HIS A 8 -0.68 2.91 16.06
N GLY A 9 -0.13 1.71 15.80
CA GLY A 9 -0.90 0.65 15.13
C GLY A 9 -0.96 0.83 13.61
N HIS A 10 0.09 1.40 13.01
CA HIS A 10 0.28 1.44 11.57
C HIS A 10 1.30 0.38 11.13
N ALA A 11 1.13 -0.12 9.91
CA ALA A 11 2.12 -0.92 9.21
C ALA A 11 2.35 -0.36 7.80
N VAL A 12 3.53 -0.65 7.27
CA VAL A 12 3.91 -0.32 5.89
C VAL A 12 4.01 -1.60 5.08
N VAL A 13 3.31 -1.64 3.96
CA VAL A 13 3.35 -2.73 2.97
C VAL A 13 4.01 -2.19 1.70
N GLY A 14 4.97 -2.92 1.16
CA GLY A 14 5.71 -2.53 -0.04
C GLY A 14 5.32 -3.38 -1.24
N ILE A 15 5.06 -2.74 -2.37
CA ILE A 15 5.04 -3.38 -3.69
C ILE A 15 6.39 -3.06 -4.34
N VAL A 16 7.16 -4.08 -4.72
CA VAL A 16 8.56 -3.91 -5.18
C VAL A 16 8.74 -4.58 -6.54
N GLY A 17 9.39 -3.88 -7.47
CA GLY A 17 9.73 -4.40 -8.79
C GLY A 17 10.33 -3.33 -9.70
N ALA A 18 11.21 -3.73 -10.61
CA ALA A 18 11.87 -2.82 -11.56
C ALA A 18 10.90 -2.12 -12.54
N GLY A 19 9.68 -2.64 -12.67
CA GLY A 19 8.63 -2.18 -13.59
C GLY A 19 7.53 -1.33 -12.92
N VAL A 20 7.65 -1.02 -11.63
CA VAL A 20 6.54 -0.49 -10.81
C VAL A 20 6.06 0.89 -11.30
N MET A 21 6.95 1.72 -11.87
CA MET A 21 6.57 3.03 -12.43
C MET A 21 6.05 3.00 -13.86
N GLN A 22 6.23 1.88 -14.59
CA GLN A 22 5.79 1.74 -15.98
C GLN A 22 4.40 1.11 -16.07
N GLU A 23 3.96 0.39 -15.04
CA GLU A 23 2.66 -0.27 -15.00
C GLU A 23 1.54 0.74 -14.68
N THR A 24 0.80 1.16 -15.70
CA THR A 24 -0.26 2.19 -15.58
C THR A 24 -1.40 1.75 -14.66
N ASP A 25 -1.72 0.45 -14.65
CA ASP A 25 -2.86 -0.08 -13.88
C ASP A 25 -2.50 -0.43 -12.43
N LEU A 26 -1.22 -0.36 -12.03
CA LEU A 26 -0.77 -0.83 -10.73
C LEU A 26 -1.46 -0.12 -9.56
N ILE A 27 -1.63 1.20 -9.67
CA ILE A 27 -2.33 2.01 -8.67
C ILE A 27 -3.80 1.59 -8.59
N ALA A 28 -4.47 1.44 -9.73
CA ALA A 28 -5.88 1.06 -9.77
C ALA A 28 -6.09 -0.36 -9.20
N LYS A 29 -5.30 -1.35 -9.62
CA LYS A 29 -5.36 -2.73 -9.14
C LYS A 29 -5.14 -2.81 -7.63
N SER A 30 -4.07 -2.19 -7.13
CA SER A 30 -3.71 -2.23 -5.70
C SER A 30 -4.76 -1.54 -4.82
N THR A 31 -5.22 -0.35 -5.19
CA THR A 31 -6.21 0.40 -4.40
C THR A 31 -7.60 -0.22 -4.44
N THR A 32 -8.02 -0.78 -5.59
CA THR A 32 -9.29 -1.51 -5.71
C THR A 32 -9.29 -2.78 -4.84
N ALA A 33 -8.22 -3.57 -4.90
CA ALA A 33 -8.08 -4.78 -4.10
C ALA A 33 -8.21 -4.47 -2.59
N LEU A 34 -7.49 -3.44 -2.12
CA LEU A 34 -7.58 -3.00 -0.73
C LEU A 34 -8.98 -2.52 -0.34
N ALA A 35 -9.67 -1.80 -1.23
CA ALA A 35 -11.04 -1.37 -1.00
C ALA A 35 -12.01 -2.54 -0.88
N ASP A 36 -11.92 -3.54 -1.77
CA ASP A 36 -12.75 -4.74 -1.77
C ASP A 36 -12.53 -5.58 -0.50
N ALA A 37 -11.28 -5.65 -0.03
CA ALA A 37 -10.90 -6.28 1.24
C ALA A 37 -11.26 -5.44 2.49
N LYS A 38 -11.85 -4.24 2.32
CA LYS A 38 -12.17 -3.29 3.39
C LYS A 38 -10.95 -2.91 4.24
N ILE A 39 -9.80 -2.76 3.58
CA ILE A 39 -8.54 -2.32 4.19
C ILE A 39 -8.36 -0.83 3.91
N LYS A 40 -8.34 -0.03 4.97
CA LYS A 40 -8.14 1.42 4.84
C LYS A 40 -6.68 1.74 4.54
N LEU A 41 -6.47 2.53 3.49
CA LEU A 41 -5.20 3.19 3.20
C LEU A 41 -5.03 4.44 4.07
N ASN A 42 -3.91 4.51 4.78
CA ASN A 42 -3.51 5.66 5.59
C ASN A 42 -2.58 6.60 4.82
N PHE A 43 -1.72 6.03 3.97
CA PHE A 43 -0.93 6.78 2.99
C PHE A 43 -0.62 5.92 1.77
N TYR A 44 -0.29 6.57 0.66
CA TYR A 44 0.21 5.94 -0.56
C TYR A 44 1.39 6.73 -1.10
N ASN A 45 2.57 6.13 -1.14
CA ASN A 45 3.79 6.76 -1.59
C ASN A 45 4.20 6.21 -2.96
N TYR A 46 4.06 7.05 -3.98
CA TYR A 46 4.31 6.75 -5.40
C TYR A 46 5.24 7.81 -6.00
N GLY A 47 6.21 7.40 -6.82
CA GLY A 47 7.14 8.29 -7.51
C GLY A 47 8.35 8.75 -6.68
N SER A 48 8.47 8.34 -5.42
CA SER A 48 9.66 8.55 -4.58
C SER A 48 10.78 7.52 -4.87
N SER A 49 10.43 6.42 -5.53
CA SER A 49 11.30 5.31 -5.87
C SER A 49 10.87 4.73 -7.22
N ASP A 50 11.84 4.45 -8.10
CA ASP A 50 11.59 3.78 -9.38
C ASP A 50 11.27 2.29 -9.23
N THR A 51 11.52 1.73 -8.04
CA THR A 51 11.45 0.28 -7.80
C THR A 51 10.43 -0.10 -6.75
N SER A 52 9.72 0.85 -6.14
CA SER A 52 8.77 0.55 -5.07
C SER A 52 7.63 1.53 -4.91
N ILE A 53 6.53 1.02 -4.38
CA ILE A 53 5.41 1.78 -3.84
C ILE A 53 5.24 1.35 -2.38
N LEU A 54 5.10 2.32 -1.47
CA LEU A 54 4.82 2.06 -0.06
C LEU A 54 3.38 2.45 0.27
N LEU A 55 2.68 1.54 0.93
CA LEU A 55 1.29 1.68 1.33
C LEU A 55 1.20 1.61 2.86
N GLY A 56 0.55 2.59 3.48
CA GLY A 56 0.26 2.58 4.90
C GLY A 56 -1.09 1.95 5.20
N VAL A 57 -1.14 1.00 6.12
CA VAL A 57 -2.38 0.32 6.57
C VAL A 57 -2.42 0.22 8.10
N ASN A 58 -3.55 -0.22 8.66
CA ASN A 58 -3.60 -0.61 10.07
C ASN A 58 -2.75 -1.87 10.30
N ALA A 59 -1.97 -1.92 11.38
CA ALA A 59 -1.09 -3.04 11.70
C ALA A 59 -1.83 -4.38 11.83
N ALA A 60 -3.08 -4.36 12.33
CA ALA A 60 -3.90 -5.56 12.43
C ALA A 60 -4.32 -6.13 11.06
N GLN A 61 -4.30 -5.31 10.01
CA GLN A 61 -4.67 -5.68 8.64
C GLN A 61 -3.46 -5.90 7.72
N ALA A 62 -2.23 -5.79 8.23
CA ALA A 62 -1.02 -5.85 7.41
C ALA A 62 -0.91 -7.18 6.63
N GLN A 63 -1.19 -8.32 7.30
CA GLN A 63 -1.12 -9.63 6.66
C GLN A 63 -2.19 -9.81 5.58
N ASP A 64 -3.40 -9.29 5.82
CA ASP A 64 -4.49 -9.38 4.85
C ASP A 64 -4.25 -8.45 3.66
N ALA A 65 -3.63 -7.28 3.89
CA ALA A 65 -3.18 -6.38 2.83
C ALA A 65 -2.17 -7.06 1.92
N VAL A 66 -1.17 -7.75 2.49
CA VAL A 66 -0.18 -8.52 1.72
C VAL A 66 -0.86 -9.60 0.86
N LYS A 67 -1.75 -10.41 1.43
CA LYS A 67 -2.46 -11.47 0.70
C LYS A 67 -3.34 -10.92 -0.42
N CYS A 68 -4.10 -9.87 -0.12
CA CYS A 68 -5.00 -9.22 -1.06
C CYS A 68 -4.23 -8.61 -2.24
N LEU A 69 -3.14 -7.88 -1.96
CA LEU A 69 -2.28 -7.31 -2.99
C LEU A 69 -1.58 -8.41 -3.81
N TYR A 70 -1.17 -9.50 -3.17
CA TYR A 70 -0.57 -10.63 -3.88
C TYR A 70 -1.55 -11.22 -4.91
N HIS A 71 -2.78 -11.54 -4.47
CA HIS A 71 -3.83 -12.06 -5.35
C HIS A 71 -4.12 -11.10 -6.51
N ALA A 72 -4.29 -9.81 -6.24
CA ALA A 72 -4.62 -8.84 -7.28
C ALA A 72 -3.51 -8.56 -8.31
N LEU A 73 -2.25 -8.90 -8.00
CA LEU A 73 -1.09 -8.56 -8.84
C LEU A 73 -0.45 -9.77 -9.52
N PHE A 74 -0.67 -10.98 -8.99
CA PHE A 74 0.03 -12.19 -9.45
C PHE A 74 -0.89 -13.39 -9.74
N GLU A 75 -2.19 -13.29 -9.46
CA GLU A 75 -3.20 -14.32 -9.78
C GLU A 75 -4.28 -13.76 -10.73
#